data_AF-F8EVL9-F1
#
_entry.id   AF-F8EVL9-F1
#
_cell.length_a   1.000
_cell.length_b   1.000
_cell.length_c   1.000
_cell.angle_alpha   90.00
_cell.angle_beta   90.00
_cell.angle_gamma   90.00
#
_symmetry.space_group_name_H-M   'P 1'
#
loop_
_entity.id
_entity.type
_entity.pdbx_description
1 polymer ?
#
loop_
_entity_poly.entity_id
_entity_poly.type
_entity_poly.pdbx_seq_one_letter_code
_entity_poly.pdbx_strand_id
1 'polypeptide(L)'
;MTTGRMSRRECLSAAVVVPIAAMTVTASITGAAQAAKNVMNGSIIGKITKFSPRLDSILDVSTPIEVISSNIQWSEGPVWIKNGSYLLFSDPPANIMRKWTADGGTSIFLKPSGHVEPVPAGQFREPGSNGMKVGPDGKVWIADSGSRAIMKLDPVTRQRTVVVDNYKGKRFNSPNDLIISKSGAVYFTDPPYGLTNLDESDIKEMNYNGVFRLSPDGKLDLIEAGLSRPNGLALSPDETKLYVSNSDRASPNIWVYSMGTDGLPTGRTLLRNFRKEYFDQGLPGLPDGMNIDKQGNLFASASGGLYIFAPDGECLGLIAGEPGQALSNCCFGEQGQTLFISACHNILRVRTKTFG
;
A
#
# COMPACT_ATOMS: atom_id res chain seq x y z
N MET A 1 -27.59 -52.01 3.69
CA MET A 1 -27.09 -50.83 2.96
C MET A 1 -27.32 -49.64 3.87
N THR A 2 -26.32 -49.34 4.68
CA THR A 2 -26.37 -48.41 5.81
C THR A 2 -25.38 -47.30 5.54
N THR A 3 -25.91 -46.09 5.46
CA THR A 3 -25.20 -44.83 5.25
C THR A 3 -24.42 -44.46 6.51
N GLY A 4 -23.08 -44.49 6.43
CA GLY A 4 -22.19 -44.08 7.51
C GLY A 4 -21.64 -42.67 7.28
N ARG A 5 -22.06 -41.71 8.12
CA ARG A 5 -21.29 -40.50 8.45
C ARG A 5 -19.98 -40.92 9.12
N MET A 6 -18.85 -40.30 8.76
CA MET A 6 -17.64 -40.33 9.60
C MET A 6 -17.10 -38.91 9.81
N SER A 7 -16.80 -38.64 11.07
CA SER A 7 -16.33 -37.40 11.67
C SER A 7 -14.81 -37.34 11.79
N ARG A 8 -14.31 -36.11 12.00
CA ARG A 8 -12.95 -35.73 12.43
C ARG A 8 -12.38 -36.63 13.55
N ARG A 9 -11.19 -37.22 13.34
CA ARG A 9 -10.01 -37.20 14.22
C ARG A 9 -8.85 -38.08 13.71
N GLU A 10 -7.64 -37.56 13.91
CA GLU A 10 -6.39 -38.26 14.25
C GLU A 10 -5.68 -39.15 13.18
N CYS A 11 -4.56 -38.62 12.65
CA CYS A 11 -3.39 -39.43 12.26
C CYS A 11 -2.15 -38.84 12.95
N LEU A 12 -1.66 -39.55 13.97
CA LEU A 12 -0.38 -39.34 14.65
C LEU A 12 0.28 -40.72 14.82
N SER A 13 1.37 -40.95 14.09
CA SER A 13 2.39 -41.97 14.32
C SER A 13 3.43 -41.83 13.20
N ALA A 14 4.72 -42.07 13.35
CA ALA A 14 5.63 -42.25 14.46
C ALA A 14 7.02 -41.98 13.86
N ALA A 15 7.93 -41.29 14.56
CA ALA A 15 9.33 -41.22 14.16
C ALA A 15 10.22 -41.51 15.36
N VAL A 16 10.96 -42.61 15.21
CA VAL A 16 11.92 -43.18 16.15
C VAL A 16 13.06 -42.19 16.40
N VAL A 17 13.36 -41.92 17.67
CA VAL A 17 14.54 -41.14 18.09
C VAL A 17 15.73 -42.10 18.20
N VAL A 18 16.75 -41.88 17.36
CA VAL A 18 18.10 -42.44 17.54
C VAL A 18 18.98 -41.32 18.09
N PRO A 19 19.73 -41.51 19.19
CA PRO A 19 20.61 -40.48 19.71
C PRO A 19 21.90 -40.45 18.88
N ILE A 20 22.15 -39.36 18.16
CA ILE A 20 23.46 -39.07 17.57
C ILE A 20 24.20 -38.13 18.53
N ALA A 21 25.37 -38.57 18.98
CA ALA A 21 26.29 -37.82 19.81
C ALA A 21 26.67 -36.48 19.13
N ALA A 22 26.56 -35.39 19.88
CA ALA A 22 26.90 -34.06 19.42
C ALA A 22 28.42 -33.89 19.32
N MET A 23 28.94 -33.83 18.09
CA MET A 23 30.20 -33.15 17.79
C MET A 23 29.89 -31.69 17.47
N THR A 24 30.27 -30.80 18.37
CA THR A 24 30.20 -29.35 18.17
C THR A 24 31.23 -28.92 17.11
N VAL A 25 30.77 -28.74 15.87
CA VAL A 25 31.47 -27.93 14.87
C VAL A 25 30.86 -26.53 14.95
N THR A 26 31.51 -25.64 15.69
CA THR A 26 31.23 -24.20 15.64
C THR A 26 31.82 -23.63 14.35
N ALA A 27 31.15 -23.85 13.22
CA ALA A 27 31.37 -23.10 11.99
C ALA A 27 30.27 -22.03 11.89
N SER A 28 30.70 -20.78 11.88
CA SER A 28 29.94 -19.52 11.77
C SER A 28 28.74 -19.56 10.80
N ILE A 29 27.55 -19.88 11.32
CA ILE A 29 26.26 -19.83 10.61
C ILE A 29 25.76 -18.38 10.41
N THR A 30 26.35 -17.41 11.12
CA THR A 30 25.94 -16.00 11.05
C THR A 30 26.29 -15.32 9.72
N GLY A 31 27.33 -15.77 9.02
CA GLY A 31 27.77 -15.17 7.75
C GLY A 31 26.89 -15.54 6.55
N ALA A 32 26.48 -16.81 6.42
CA ALA A 32 25.72 -17.28 5.26
C ALA A 32 24.27 -16.77 5.26
N ALA A 33 23.65 -16.62 6.42
CA ALA A 33 22.29 -16.08 6.55
C ALA A 33 22.24 -14.56 6.32
N GLN A 34 23.30 -13.82 6.68
CA GLN A 34 23.42 -12.39 6.35
C GLN A 34 23.77 -12.19 4.87
N ALA A 35 24.60 -13.07 4.29
CA ALA A 35 24.92 -13.07 2.87
C ALA A 35 23.70 -13.35 1.99
N ALA A 36 22.86 -14.33 2.35
CA ALA A 36 21.60 -14.65 1.64
C ALA A 36 20.57 -13.49 1.69
N LYS A 37 20.50 -12.76 2.81
CA LYS A 37 19.61 -11.61 3.01
C LYS A 37 19.94 -10.40 2.12
N ASN A 38 21.19 -10.31 1.64
CA ASN A 38 21.66 -9.29 0.70
C ASN A 38 21.51 -9.68 -0.78
N VAL A 39 21.14 -10.92 -1.12
CA VAL A 39 21.20 -11.43 -2.51
C VAL A 39 20.18 -10.76 -3.43
N MET A 40 19.03 -10.30 -2.91
CA MET A 40 17.99 -9.69 -3.75
C MET A 40 18.19 -8.18 -3.97
N ASN A 41 18.89 -7.47 -3.09
CA ASN A 41 19.05 -6.03 -3.24
C ASN A 41 20.00 -5.75 -4.42
N GLY A 42 19.54 -4.96 -5.39
CA GLY A 42 20.23 -4.73 -6.66
C GLY A 42 19.88 -5.74 -7.76
N SER A 43 19.04 -6.74 -7.48
CA SER A 43 18.51 -7.62 -8.53
C SER A 43 17.52 -6.87 -9.43
N ILE A 44 17.48 -7.25 -10.71
CA ILE A 44 16.52 -6.77 -11.69
C ILE A 44 15.47 -7.87 -11.86
N ILE A 45 14.20 -7.54 -11.64
CA ILE A 45 13.10 -8.51 -11.64
C ILE A 45 11.99 -8.15 -12.61
N GLY A 46 11.05 -9.06 -12.80
CA GLY A 46 9.76 -8.74 -13.43
C GLY A 46 9.85 -8.30 -14.89
N LYS A 47 8.82 -7.59 -15.36
CA LYS A 47 8.73 -7.13 -16.75
C LYS A 47 7.81 -5.93 -16.93
N ILE A 48 8.06 -5.14 -17.97
CA ILE A 48 7.18 -4.07 -18.43
C ILE A 48 6.51 -4.52 -19.72
N THR A 49 5.18 -4.50 -19.76
CA THR A 49 4.38 -4.84 -20.95
C THR A 49 3.77 -3.57 -21.53
N LYS A 50 4.01 -3.33 -22.82
CA LYS A 50 3.40 -2.22 -23.56
C LYS A 50 2.08 -2.65 -24.19
N PHE A 51 1.03 -1.87 -23.95
CA PHE A 51 -0.27 -2.03 -24.60
C PHE A 51 -0.55 -0.94 -25.63
N SER A 52 0.07 0.25 -25.46
CA SER A 52 -0.09 1.40 -26.35
C SER A 52 1.26 2.06 -26.68
N PRO A 53 1.50 2.53 -27.92
CA PRO A 53 2.71 3.30 -28.26
C PRO A 53 2.90 4.57 -27.40
N ARG A 54 1.81 5.14 -26.86
CA ARG A 54 1.88 6.32 -25.96
C ARG A 54 2.74 6.08 -24.71
N LEU A 55 2.89 4.81 -24.29
CA LEU A 55 3.74 4.43 -23.16
C LEU A 55 5.21 4.87 -23.37
N ASP A 56 5.69 4.91 -24.62
CA ASP A 56 7.11 5.17 -24.92
C ASP A 56 7.55 6.59 -24.48
N SER A 57 6.59 7.51 -24.29
CA SER A 57 6.81 8.86 -23.73
C SER A 57 6.87 8.91 -22.20
N ILE A 58 6.41 7.86 -21.51
CA ILE A 58 6.25 7.79 -20.05
C ILE A 58 7.31 6.88 -19.43
N LEU A 59 7.58 5.74 -20.06
CA LEU A 59 8.43 4.68 -19.53
C LEU A 59 9.08 3.90 -20.67
N ASP A 60 10.37 3.58 -20.52
CA ASP A 60 11.03 2.65 -21.43
C ASP A 60 10.80 1.22 -20.95
N VAL A 61 10.30 0.33 -21.82
CA VAL A 61 10.03 -1.08 -21.49
C VAL A 61 11.30 -1.87 -21.13
N SER A 62 12.47 -1.37 -21.52
CA SER A 62 13.78 -1.95 -21.18
C SER A 62 14.38 -1.42 -19.86
N THR A 63 13.73 -0.44 -19.22
CA THR A 63 14.21 0.09 -17.93
C THR A 63 14.23 -1.02 -16.88
N PRO A 64 15.32 -1.17 -16.11
CA PRO A 64 15.39 -2.16 -15.05
C PRO A 64 14.38 -1.88 -13.94
N ILE A 65 13.76 -2.94 -13.43
CA ILE A 65 12.95 -2.92 -12.20
C ILE A 65 13.85 -3.43 -11.07
N GLU A 66 14.49 -2.51 -10.37
CA GLU A 66 15.49 -2.81 -9.33
C GLU A 66 14.81 -3.13 -8.00
N VAL A 67 15.17 -4.23 -7.34
CA VAL A 67 14.81 -4.47 -5.95
C VAL A 67 15.77 -3.69 -5.04
N ILE A 68 15.27 -2.70 -4.31
CA ILE A 68 16.10 -1.83 -3.45
C ILE A 68 15.98 -2.16 -1.96
N SER A 69 14.94 -2.89 -1.58
CA SER A 69 14.72 -3.40 -0.23
C SER A 69 13.96 -4.72 -0.28
N SER A 70 14.22 -5.60 0.67
CA SER A 70 13.61 -6.93 0.82
C SER A 70 13.38 -7.27 2.30
N ASN A 71 12.83 -8.45 2.58
CA ASN A 71 12.56 -8.97 3.94
C ASN A 71 11.55 -8.12 4.74
N ILE A 72 10.52 -7.63 4.07
CA ILE A 72 9.43 -6.86 4.65
C ILE A 72 8.21 -7.79 4.79
N GLN A 73 7.43 -7.70 5.86
CA GLN A 73 6.25 -8.57 5.99
C GLN A 73 5.18 -8.18 4.97
N TRP A 74 4.86 -6.88 4.88
CA TRP A 74 4.03 -6.31 3.81
C TRP A 74 4.43 -4.85 3.57
N SER A 75 5.02 -4.54 2.42
CA SER A 75 5.44 -3.18 2.11
C SER A 75 4.27 -2.31 1.66
N GLU A 76 4.21 -1.09 2.19
CA GLU A 76 3.10 -0.17 1.94
C GLU A 76 3.50 1.31 1.99
N GLY A 77 2.59 2.16 1.50
CA GLY A 77 2.62 3.61 1.69
C GLY A 77 3.98 4.28 1.43
N PRO A 78 4.68 4.00 0.32
CA PRO A 78 5.96 4.63 0.05
C PRO A 78 5.80 6.14 -0.12
N VAL A 79 6.72 6.93 0.43
CA VAL A 79 6.76 8.39 0.29
C VAL A 79 8.19 8.92 0.24
N TRP A 80 8.50 9.76 -0.73
CA TRP A 80 9.83 10.35 -0.89
C TRP A 80 10.00 11.64 -0.06
N ILE A 81 11.03 11.68 0.78
CA ILE A 81 11.42 12.86 1.56
C ILE A 81 12.53 13.62 0.82
N LYS A 82 12.13 14.63 0.05
CA LYS A 82 13.02 15.39 -0.84
C LYS A 82 14.23 16.01 -0.11
N ASN A 83 14.02 16.70 1.01
CA ASN A 83 15.08 17.44 1.70
C ASN A 83 16.12 16.53 2.38
N GLY A 84 15.82 15.24 2.56
CA GLY A 84 16.77 14.26 3.08
C GLY A 84 17.23 13.23 2.05
N SER A 85 16.70 13.27 0.82
CA SER A 85 16.95 12.29 -0.24
C SER A 85 16.76 10.83 0.21
N TYR A 86 15.62 10.55 0.84
CA TYR A 86 15.31 9.19 1.29
C TYR A 86 13.85 8.82 1.07
N LEU A 87 13.60 7.53 0.95
CA LEU A 87 12.26 6.96 0.89
C LEU A 87 11.84 6.53 2.29
N LEU A 88 10.62 6.87 2.72
CA LEU A 88 9.93 6.19 3.80
C LEU A 88 8.92 5.23 3.22
N PHE A 89 8.68 4.12 3.90
CA PHE A 89 7.60 3.18 3.59
C PHE A 89 7.23 2.40 4.86
N SER A 90 6.02 1.89 4.91
CA SER A 90 5.50 1.17 6.06
C SER A 90 5.57 -0.34 5.89
N ASP A 91 5.62 -1.03 7.03
CA ASP A 91 5.39 -2.46 7.20
C ASP A 91 4.24 -2.62 8.22
N PRO A 92 2.97 -2.43 7.78
CA PRO A 92 1.83 -2.27 8.69
C PRO A 92 1.63 -3.45 9.66
N PRO A 93 1.72 -4.73 9.24
CA PRO A 93 1.64 -5.87 10.16
C PRO A 93 2.77 -5.89 11.20
N ALA A 94 3.97 -5.43 10.84
CA ALA A 94 5.13 -5.45 11.72
C ALA A 94 5.22 -4.25 12.67
N ASN A 95 4.33 -3.26 12.53
CA ASN A 95 4.35 -1.99 13.27
C ASN A 95 5.66 -1.20 13.10
N ILE A 96 6.22 -1.21 11.88
CA ILE A 96 7.51 -0.57 11.59
C ILE A 96 7.35 0.37 10.40
N MET A 97 7.93 1.57 10.51
CA MET A 97 8.21 2.46 9.39
C MET A 97 9.69 2.36 9.08
N ARG A 98 10.02 2.15 7.81
CA ARG A 98 11.38 1.96 7.32
C ARG A 98 11.82 3.17 6.51
N LYS A 99 13.13 3.39 6.48
CA LYS A 99 13.81 4.40 5.67
C LYS A 99 14.77 3.71 4.73
N TRP A 100 14.74 4.05 3.45
CA TRP A 100 15.75 3.67 2.48
C TRP A 100 16.50 4.88 1.94
N THR A 101 17.82 4.77 1.86
CA THR A 101 18.72 5.73 1.21
C THR A 101 19.58 5.00 0.19
N ALA A 102 19.97 5.67 -0.89
CA ALA A 102 20.78 5.06 -1.96
C ALA A 102 22.16 4.58 -1.48
N ASP A 103 22.76 5.26 -0.51
CA ASP A 103 24.07 4.93 0.07
C ASP A 103 23.99 3.96 1.25
N GLY A 104 22.97 4.10 2.10
CA GLY A 104 22.81 3.33 3.34
C GLY A 104 21.89 2.11 3.27
N GLY A 105 21.12 1.93 2.19
CA GLY A 105 20.09 0.89 2.11
C GLY A 105 18.95 1.11 3.12
N THR A 106 18.28 0.02 3.53
CA THR A 106 17.09 0.07 4.40
C THR A 106 17.43 -0.01 5.88
N SER A 107 16.84 0.88 6.68
CA SER A 107 16.91 0.91 8.14
C SER A 107 15.53 1.17 8.77
N ILE A 108 15.41 0.95 10.09
CA ILE A 108 14.18 1.32 10.82
C ILE A 108 14.17 2.83 11.06
N PHE A 109 13.08 3.49 10.64
CA PHE A 109 12.84 4.90 10.93
C PHE A 109 12.05 5.09 12.23
N LEU A 110 10.98 4.32 12.41
CA LEU A 110 10.10 4.42 13.58
C LEU A 110 9.53 3.04 13.95
N LYS A 111 9.54 2.72 15.25
CA LYS A 111 8.93 1.52 15.84
C LYS A 111 8.53 1.84 17.29
N PRO A 112 7.25 1.75 17.68
CA PRO A 112 6.09 1.45 16.84
C PRO A 112 5.78 2.56 15.83
N SER A 113 5.34 2.21 14.63
CA SER A 113 4.95 3.18 13.59
C SER A 113 3.49 3.60 13.63
N GLY A 114 2.63 2.76 14.19
CA GLY A 114 1.20 2.98 14.40
C GLY A 114 0.84 2.92 15.89
N HIS A 115 -0.03 1.98 16.26
CA HIS A 115 -0.47 1.75 17.63
C HIS A 115 0.73 1.62 18.59
N VAL A 116 0.67 2.33 19.71
CA VAL A 116 1.71 2.31 20.75
C VAL A 116 1.67 0.99 21.53
N GLU A 117 2.82 0.53 22.02
CA GLU A 117 2.86 -0.72 22.79
C GLU A 117 2.28 -0.53 24.22
N PRO A 118 1.62 -1.56 24.79
CA PRO A 118 1.33 -2.85 24.18
C PRO A 118 0.16 -2.78 23.18
N VAL A 119 0.31 -3.44 22.03
CA VAL A 119 -0.83 -3.66 21.11
C VAL A 119 -1.85 -4.62 21.75
N PRO A 120 -3.14 -4.26 21.85
CA PRO A 120 -4.16 -5.13 22.42
C PRO A 120 -4.25 -6.46 21.67
N ALA A 121 -4.15 -7.56 22.42
CA ALA A 121 -4.15 -8.90 21.85
C ALA A 121 -5.45 -9.17 21.07
N GLY A 122 -5.31 -9.64 19.84
CA GLY A 122 -6.43 -10.05 19.00
C GLY A 122 -7.22 -8.92 18.35
N GLN A 123 -6.93 -7.64 18.62
CA GLN A 123 -7.71 -6.53 18.04
C GLN A 123 -7.20 -6.08 16.67
N PHE A 124 -5.88 -6.13 16.44
CA PHE A 124 -5.25 -5.62 15.23
C PHE A 124 -4.56 -6.72 14.42
N ARG A 125 -4.84 -6.72 13.11
CA ARG A 125 -4.07 -7.44 12.09
C ARG A 125 -2.89 -6.59 11.60
N GLU A 126 -3.08 -5.27 11.49
CA GLU A 126 -2.05 -4.32 11.06
C GLU A 126 -1.97 -3.16 12.07
N PRO A 127 -1.21 -3.31 13.15
CA PRO A 127 -1.09 -2.27 14.17
C PRO A 127 -0.19 -1.10 13.75
N GLY A 128 0.47 -1.16 12.60
CA GLY A 128 1.35 -0.10 12.09
C GLY A 128 0.64 1.02 11.32
N SER A 129 1.42 2.03 10.96
CA SER A 129 1.05 3.01 9.92
C SER A 129 0.83 2.34 8.57
N ASN A 130 0.10 2.98 7.65
CA ASN A 130 -0.05 2.51 6.27
C ASN A 130 0.32 3.60 5.26
N GLY A 131 -0.64 4.12 4.48
CA GLY A 131 -0.43 5.11 3.44
C GLY A 131 0.13 6.43 3.98
N MET A 132 1.00 7.07 3.18
CA MET A 132 1.72 8.28 3.58
C MET A 132 1.84 9.30 2.45
N LYS A 133 1.77 10.58 2.79
CA LYS A 133 2.03 11.69 1.87
C LYS A 133 2.79 12.81 2.57
N VAL A 134 3.73 13.46 1.87
CA VAL A 134 4.32 14.71 2.37
C VAL A 134 3.32 15.85 2.14
N GLY A 135 2.96 16.54 3.21
CA GLY A 135 2.14 17.74 3.15
C GLY A 135 2.93 18.99 2.75
N PRO A 136 2.23 20.08 2.40
CA PRO A 136 2.88 21.36 2.09
C PRO A 136 3.63 21.96 3.30
N ASP A 137 3.31 21.51 4.52
CA ASP A 137 4.00 21.85 5.77
C ASP A 137 5.33 21.08 5.97
N GLY A 138 5.71 20.23 5.01
CA GLY A 138 6.90 19.39 5.07
C GLY A 138 6.78 18.23 6.08
N LYS A 139 5.61 18.03 6.69
CA LYS A 139 5.33 16.90 7.57
C LYS A 139 4.85 15.71 6.74
N VAL A 140 5.01 14.51 7.29
CA VAL A 140 4.46 13.29 6.70
C VAL A 140 3.08 13.06 7.29
N TRP A 141 2.05 13.14 6.46
CA TRP A 141 0.69 12.76 6.83
C TRP A 141 0.54 11.27 6.63
N ILE A 142 -0.12 10.61 7.58
CA ILE A 142 -0.19 9.16 7.67
C ILE A 142 -1.65 8.73 7.84
N ALA A 143 -2.09 7.79 7.01
CA ALA A 143 -3.26 6.97 7.26
C ALA A 143 -2.81 5.85 8.20
N ASP A 144 -3.09 6.00 9.49
CA ASP A 144 -2.57 5.12 10.53
C ASP A 144 -3.61 4.08 10.93
N SER A 145 -3.46 2.86 10.38
CA SER A 145 -4.33 1.72 10.67
C SER A 145 -4.42 1.43 12.16
N GLY A 146 -3.28 1.36 12.85
CA GLY A 146 -3.21 0.98 14.26
C GLY A 146 -3.75 2.06 15.20
N SER A 147 -3.42 3.33 14.93
CA SER A 147 -3.97 4.45 15.69
C SER A 147 -5.42 4.78 15.30
N ARG A 148 -5.95 4.15 14.24
CA ARG A 148 -7.29 4.39 13.67
C ARG A 148 -7.56 5.88 13.45
N ALA A 149 -6.59 6.56 12.85
CA ALA A 149 -6.57 8.01 12.75
C ALA A 149 -5.75 8.50 11.54
N ILE A 150 -5.99 9.75 11.15
CA ILE A 150 -5.04 10.51 10.35
C ILE A 150 -4.06 11.19 11.29
N MET A 151 -2.77 10.92 11.08
CA MET A 151 -1.67 11.43 11.88
C MET A 151 -0.79 12.36 11.05
N LYS A 152 -0.06 13.25 11.73
CA LYS A 152 1.12 13.92 11.18
C LYS A 152 2.36 13.43 11.90
N LEU A 153 3.44 13.29 11.16
CA LEU A 153 4.77 12.94 11.64
C LEU A 153 5.75 14.03 11.22
N ASP A 154 6.50 14.54 12.19
CA ASP A 154 7.67 15.36 11.93
C ASP A 154 8.86 14.46 11.55
N PRO A 155 9.38 14.51 10.31
CA PRO A 155 10.47 13.64 9.90
C PRO A 155 11.81 13.93 10.60
N VAL A 156 11.96 15.09 11.25
CA VAL A 156 13.16 15.47 11.99
C VAL A 156 13.08 14.95 13.42
N THR A 157 12.02 15.31 14.14
CA THR A 157 11.87 14.96 15.57
C THR A 157 11.26 13.58 15.78
N ARG A 158 10.68 12.99 14.73
CA ARG A 158 9.92 11.73 14.71
C ARG A 158 8.68 11.73 15.61
N GLN A 159 8.22 12.92 16.01
CA GLN A 159 7.01 13.07 16.81
C GLN A 159 5.77 12.93 15.94
N ARG A 160 4.78 12.20 16.46
CA ARG A 160 3.48 11.99 15.83
C ARG A 160 2.39 12.76 16.55
N THR A 161 1.47 13.38 15.82
CA THR A 161 0.31 14.09 16.35
C THR A 161 -0.96 13.64 15.65
N VAL A 162 -2.02 13.40 16.40
CA VAL A 162 -3.35 13.10 15.86
C VAL A 162 -3.90 14.35 15.16
N VAL A 163 -4.42 14.19 13.94
CA VAL A 163 -5.16 15.24 13.23
C VAL A 163 -6.66 15.01 13.38
N VAL A 164 -7.13 13.80 13.08
CA VAL A 164 -8.53 13.40 13.24
C VAL A 164 -8.60 11.90 13.44
N ASP A 165 -9.47 11.45 14.34
CA ASP A 165 -9.54 10.04 14.75
C ASP A 165 -10.97 9.50 14.90
N ASN A 166 -11.98 10.32 14.61
CA ASN A 166 -13.37 9.94 14.63
C ASN A 166 -14.20 10.76 13.64
N TYR A 167 -15.35 10.19 13.25
CA TYR A 167 -16.39 10.88 12.51
C TYR A 167 -17.72 10.70 13.23
N LYS A 168 -18.35 11.81 13.60
CA LYS A 168 -19.64 11.82 14.33
C LYS A 168 -19.62 10.94 15.60
N GLY A 169 -18.52 11.03 16.36
CA GLY A 169 -18.36 10.30 17.62
C GLY A 169 -18.01 8.81 17.48
N LYS A 170 -17.79 8.32 16.26
CA LYS A 170 -17.34 6.95 16.00
C LYS A 170 -15.91 6.93 15.51
N ARG A 171 -15.08 6.07 16.08
CA ARG A 171 -13.71 5.82 15.63
C ARG A 171 -13.69 5.31 14.19
N PHE A 172 -12.71 5.74 13.41
CA PHE A 172 -12.44 5.16 12.09
C PHE A 172 -12.21 3.66 12.18
N ASN A 173 -12.42 2.92 11.10
CA ASN A 173 -12.11 1.49 11.03
C ASN A 173 -10.59 1.29 11.15
N SER A 174 -9.85 1.64 10.11
CA SER A 174 -8.39 1.62 10.04
C SER A 174 -7.96 2.38 8.78
N PRO A 175 -7.74 3.71 8.85
CA PRO A 175 -7.37 4.51 7.70
C PRO A 175 -6.20 3.90 6.93
N ASN A 176 -6.37 3.73 5.61
CA ASN A 176 -5.49 2.89 4.81
C ASN A 176 -4.57 3.69 3.89
N ASP A 177 -5.12 4.61 3.10
CA ASP A 177 -4.34 5.51 2.26
C ASP A 177 -4.88 6.95 2.31
N LEU A 178 -4.06 7.93 1.92
CA LEU A 178 -4.45 9.34 1.86
C LEU A 178 -3.74 10.11 0.75
N ILE A 179 -4.41 11.17 0.30
CA ILE A 179 -3.84 12.20 -0.57
C ILE A 179 -4.23 13.59 -0.10
N ILE A 180 -3.40 14.57 -0.45
CA ILE A 180 -3.56 15.96 -0.06
C ILE A 180 -3.75 16.77 -1.33
N SER A 181 -4.87 17.48 -1.41
CA SER A 181 -5.18 18.40 -2.52
C SER A 181 -4.34 19.68 -2.45
N LYS A 182 -4.33 20.46 -3.53
CA LYS A 182 -3.72 21.79 -3.61
C LYS A 182 -4.30 22.76 -2.58
N SER A 183 -5.58 22.62 -2.25
CA SER A 183 -6.24 23.42 -1.20
C SER A 183 -5.77 23.07 0.22
N GLY A 184 -5.08 21.94 0.40
CA GLY A 184 -4.74 21.38 1.71
C GLY A 184 -5.80 20.45 2.28
N ALA A 185 -6.92 20.23 1.59
CA ALA A 185 -7.88 19.20 1.98
C ALA A 185 -7.26 17.81 1.85
N VAL A 186 -7.49 16.96 2.85
CA VAL A 186 -7.00 15.58 2.92
C VAL A 186 -8.13 14.63 2.60
N TYR A 187 -7.94 13.83 1.55
CA TYR A 187 -8.83 12.73 1.22
C TYR A 187 -8.21 11.46 1.74
N PHE A 188 -9.00 10.54 2.29
CA PHE A 188 -8.49 9.27 2.81
C PHE A 188 -9.56 8.18 2.76
N THR A 189 -9.11 6.94 2.78
CA THR A 189 -9.97 5.75 2.81
C THR A 189 -9.90 5.05 4.16
N ASP A 190 -11.01 4.48 4.58
CA ASP A 190 -11.18 3.84 5.88
C ASP A 190 -11.77 2.42 5.77
N PRO A 191 -11.06 1.48 5.11
CA PRO A 191 -11.40 0.07 5.14
C PRO A 191 -11.02 -0.57 6.49
N PRO A 192 -11.43 -1.82 6.77
CA PRO A 192 -11.19 -2.48 8.06
C PRO A 192 -9.91 -3.35 8.07
N TYR A 193 -8.97 -3.15 7.13
CA TYR A 193 -7.81 -4.05 6.96
C TYR A 193 -6.91 -4.16 8.19
N GLY A 194 -6.82 -3.09 8.98
CA GLY A 194 -6.01 -3.07 10.20
C GLY A 194 -6.61 -3.86 11.35
N LEU A 195 -7.91 -4.20 11.27
CA LEU A 195 -8.64 -4.86 12.33
C LEU A 195 -8.66 -6.38 12.15
N THR A 196 -8.55 -7.12 13.25
CA THR A 196 -8.82 -8.57 13.24
C THR A 196 -10.29 -8.80 12.90
N ASN A 197 -10.59 -9.84 12.12
CA ASN A 197 -11.94 -10.17 11.64
C ASN A 197 -12.59 -9.11 10.72
N LEU A 198 -11.86 -8.07 10.31
CA LEU A 198 -12.29 -7.08 9.31
C LEU A 198 -13.65 -6.44 9.68
N ASP A 199 -14.69 -6.63 8.85
CA ASP A 199 -16.03 -6.07 9.09
C ASP A 199 -16.69 -6.65 10.35
N GLU A 200 -16.29 -7.85 10.78
CA GLU A 200 -16.80 -8.52 11.98
C GLU A 200 -15.97 -8.20 13.24
N SER A 201 -15.04 -7.25 13.14
CA SER A 201 -14.24 -6.80 14.29
C SER A 201 -15.14 -6.22 15.38
N ASP A 202 -14.86 -6.59 16.62
CA ASP A 202 -15.53 -6.10 17.83
C ASP A 202 -15.22 -4.62 18.13
N ILE A 203 -14.12 -4.09 17.61
CA ILE A 203 -13.72 -2.69 17.77
C ILE A 203 -14.15 -1.80 16.60
N LYS A 204 -14.79 -2.35 15.57
CA LYS A 204 -15.33 -1.57 14.43
C LYS A 204 -16.64 -0.88 14.85
N GLU A 205 -16.66 0.45 14.78
CA GLU A 205 -17.80 1.26 15.25
C GLU A 205 -18.72 1.74 14.12
N MET A 206 -18.18 1.90 12.92
CA MET A 206 -18.92 2.28 11.72
C MET A 206 -19.49 1.05 11.03
N ASN A 207 -20.70 1.14 10.47
CA ASN A 207 -21.34 0.06 9.71
C ASN A 207 -21.05 0.12 8.20
N TYR A 208 -20.07 0.93 7.78
CA TYR A 208 -19.59 1.07 6.40
C TYR A 208 -18.07 1.23 6.39
N ASN A 209 -17.51 1.21 5.19
CA ASN A 209 -16.10 1.51 4.92
C ASN A 209 -16.07 2.77 4.05
N GLY A 210 -15.46 3.83 4.56
CA GLY A 210 -15.67 5.19 4.04
C GLY A 210 -14.55 5.70 3.15
N VAL A 211 -14.90 6.65 2.28
CA VAL A 211 -13.96 7.63 1.73
C VAL A 211 -14.33 8.98 2.35
N PHE A 212 -13.36 9.67 2.92
CA PHE A 212 -13.57 10.90 3.67
C PHE A 212 -12.74 12.04 3.09
N ARG A 213 -13.19 13.27 3.34
CA ARG A 213 -12.45 14.51 3.09
C ARG A 213 -12.40 15.34 4.35
N LEU A 214 -11.21 15.65 4.83
CA LEU A 214 -10.96 16.65 5.85
C LEU A 214 -10.54 17.96 5.16
N SER A 215 -11.36 19.00 5.22
CA SER A 215 -11.00 20.32 4.70
C SER A 215 -10.02 21.06 5.63
N PRO A 216 -9.30 22.08 5.14
CA PRO A 216 -8.34 22.85 5.93
C PRO A 216 -8.92 23.53 7.19
N ASP A 217 -10.22 23.84 7.18
CA ASP A 217 -10.94 24.42 8.32
C ASP A 217 -11.40 23.36 9.35
N GLY A 218 -11.09 22.09 9.11
CA GLY A 218 -11.38 20.97 10.01
C GLY A 218 -12.74 20.30 9.79
N LYS A 219 -13.53 20.71 8.78
CA LYS A 219 -14.76 20.01 8.44
C LYS A 219 -14.43 18.63 7.84
N LEU A 220 -15.06 17.59 8.38
CA LEU A 220 -14.93 16.22 7.91
C LEU A 220 -16.19 15.80 7.15
N ASP A 221 -16.07 15.56 5.85
CA ASP A 221 -17.14 15.12 4.96
C ASP A 221 -16.99 13.62 4.65
N LEU A 222 -18.10 12.89 4.66
CA LEU A 222 -18.18 11.53 4.12
C LEU A 222 -18.52 11.63 2.63
N ILE A 223 -17.60 11.16 1.79
CA ILE A 223 -17.69 11.24 0.33
C ILE A 223 -18.41 10.03 -0.26
N GLU A 224 -18.09 8.85 0.27
CA GLU A 224 -18.56 7.56 -0.24
C GLU A 224 -18.64 6.56 0.91
N ALA A 225 -19.69 5.74 0.93
CA ALA A 225 -19.90 4.69 1.93
C ALA A 225 -20.41 3.35 1.34
N GLY A 226 -20.61 3.29 0.02
CA GLY A 226 -21.09 2.11 -0.70
C GLY A 226 -19.99 1.20 -1.22
N LEU A 227 -18.71 1.55 -1.02
CA LEU A 227 -17.58 0.68 -1.35
C LEU A 227 -17.33 -0.30 -0.20
N SER A 228 -17.16 -1.58 -0.52
CA SER A 228 -16.88 -2.61 0.47
C SER A 228 -15.44 -2.55 0.96
N ARG A 229 -14.49 -2.15 0.12
CA ARG A 229 -13.05 -2.12 0.44
C ARG A 229 -12.35 -0.92 -0.25
N PRO A 230 -12.75 0.33 0.05
CA PRO A 230 -12.05 1.51 -0.48
C PRO A 230 -10.57 1.47 -0.04
N ASN A 231 -9.66 1.72 -0.95
CA ASN A 231 -8.22 1.55 -0.70
C ASN A 231 -7.42 2.78 -1.21
N GLY A 232 -6.56 2.64 -2.21
CA GLY A 232 -5.78 3.77 -2.75
C GLY A 232 -6.62 4.84 -3.41
N LEU A 233 -6.06 6.05 -3.47
CA LEU A 233 -6.68 7.21 -4.10
C LEU A 233 -5.66 8.15 -4.75
N ALA A 234 -6.10 8.88 -5.77
CA ALA A 234 -5.31 9.93 -6.41
C ALA A 234 -6.23 11.04 -6.95
N LEU A 235 -5.75 12.28 -6.98
CA LEU A 235 -6.41 13.39 -7.68
C LEU A 235 -5.71 13.64 -9.01
N SER A 236 -6.48 13.84 -10.07
CA SER A 236 -5.97 14.44 -11.31
C SER A 236 -5.19 15.75 -11.05
N PRO A 237 -4.22 16.13 -11.90
CA PRO A 237 -3.46 17.35 -11.71
C PRO A 237 -4.28 18.63 -11.65
N ASP A 238 -5.46 18.67 -12.29
CA ASP A 238 -6.41 19.78 -12.23
C ASP A 238 -7.47 19.62 -11.13
N GLU A 239 -7.41 18.53 -10.36
CA GLU A 239 -8.32 18.15 -9.28
C GLU A 239 -9.79 18.00 -9.68
N THR A 240 -10.08 17.84 -10.97
CA THR A 240 -11.44 17.63 -11.48
C THR A 240 -11.89 16.16 -11.40
N LYS A 241 -10.96 15.25 -11.17
CA LYS A 241 -11.17 13.81 -10.97
C LYS A 241 -10.49 13.33 -9.70
N LEU A 242 -11.21 12.53 -8.91
CA LEU A 242 -10.69 11.70 -7.82
C LEU A 242 -10.80 10.23 -8.23
N TYR A 243 -9.68 9.52 -8.23
CA TYR A 243 -9.61 8.08 -8.45
C TYR A 243 -9.66 7.39 -7.09
N VAL A 244 -10.45 6.31 -6.98
CA VAL A 244 -10.52 5.47 -5.77
C VAL A 244 -10.53 4.01 -6.17
N SER A 245 -9.62 3.22 -5.65
CA SER A 245 -9.64 1.77 -5.83
C SER A 245 -10.55 1.10 -4.79
N ASN A 246 -11.12 -0.04 -5.19
CA ASN A 246 -11.91 -0.91 -4.34
C ASN A 246 -11.32 -2.32 -4.42
N SER A 247 -10.61 -2.76 -3.38
CA SER A 247 -9.96 -4.07 -3.32
C SER A 247 -10.93 -5.16 -2.84
N ASP A 248 -12.14 -5.14 -3.40
CA ASP A 248 -13.12 -6.21 -3.20
C ASP A 248 -12.85 -7.32 -4.19
N ARG A 249 -12.68 -8.55 -3.71
CA ARG A 249 -12.52 -9.71 -4.58
C ARG A 249 -13.73 -9.86 -5.51
N ALA A 250 -14.95 -9.61 -5.05
CA ALA A 250 -16.15 -9.73 -5.87
C ALA A 250 -16.32 -8.58 -6.88
N SER A 251 -15.71 -7.42 -6.61
CA SER A 251 -15.82 -6.23 -7.45
C SER A 251 -14.52 -5.40 -7.46
N PRO A 252 -13.41 -5.95 -8.00
CA PRO A 252 -12.11 -5.31 -7.96
C PRO A 252 -12.08 -4.19 -9.00
N ASN A 253 -12.38 -2.97 -8.55
CA ASN A 253 -12.62 -1.83 -9.43
C ASN A 253 -11.69 -0.66 -9.11
N ILE A 254 -11.41 0.14 -10.13
CA ILE A 254 -10.98 1.53 -9.94
C ILE A 254 -12.11 2.43 -10.44
N TRP A 255 -12.56 3.33 -9.58
CA TRP A 255 -13.60 4.30 -9.86
C TRP A 255 -13.01 5.69 -10.10
N VAL A 256 -13.68 6.49 -10.93
CA VAL A 256 -13.39 7.91 -11.12
C VAL A 256 -14.59 8.71 -10.65
N TYR A 257 -14.37 9.60 -9.70
CA TYR A 257 -15.34 10.57 -9.24
C TYR A 257 -15.07 11.90 -9.95
N SER A 258 -16.08 12.45 -10.60
CA SER A 258 -16.04 13.84 -11.08
C SER A 258 -16.15 14.75 -9.87
N MET A 259 -15.28 15.75 -9.74
CA MET A 259 -15.18 16.61 -8.59
C MET A 259 -15.73 18.01 -8.90
N GLY A 260 -16.57 18.53 -8.00
CA GLY A 260 -17.00 19.91 -7.99
C GLY A 260 -15.91 20.84 -7.47
N THR A 261 -16.10 22.14 -7.69
CA THR A 261 -15.18 23.19 -7.20
C THR A 261 -15.15 23.31 -5.68
N ASP A 262 -16.14 22.76 -4.99
CA ASP A 262 -16.19 22.64 -3.53
C ASP A 262 -15.35 21.47 -2.99
N GLY A 263 -14.78 20.65 -3.88
CA GLY A 263 -13.98 19.47 -3.54
C GLY A 263 -14.82 18.24 -3.19
N LEU A 264 -16.12 18.23 -3.51
CA LEU A 264 -17.03 17.10 -3.33
C LEU A 264 -17.36 16.45 -4.68
N PRO A 265 -17.67 15.15 -4.72
CA PRO A 265 -17.99 14.48 -5.97
C PRO A 265 -19.38 14.88 -6.50
N THR A 266 -19.49 15.03 -7.81
CA THR A 266 -20.74 15.30 -8.54
C THR A 266 -21.26 14.08 -9.29
N GLY A 267 -20.44 13.04 -9.45
CA GLY A 267 -20.79 11.79 -10.11
C GLY A 267 -19.63 10.81 -10.11
N ARG A 268 -19.92 9.55 -10.48
CA ARG A 268 -18.91 8.48 -10.53
C ARG A 268 -19.06 7.63 -11.79
N THR A 269 -17.94 7.23 -12.37
CA THR A 269 -17.85 6.27 -13.48
C THR A 269 -16.81 5.20 -13.18
N LEU A 270 -16.96 4.02 -13.77
CA LEU A 270 -15.97 2.95 -13.67
C LEU A 270 -14.80 3.25 -14.62
N LEU A 271 -13.56 3.25 -14.12
CA LEU A 271 -12.37 3.26 -14.98
C LEU A 271 -12.09 1.86 -15.51
N ARG A 272 -11.94 0.90 -14.59
CA ARG A 272 -11.61 -0.48 -14.94
C ARG A 272 -12.07 -1.45 -13.85
N ASN A 273 -12.53 -2.61 -14.30
CA ASN A 273 -12.79 -3.78 -13.49
C ASN A 273 -11.71 -4.83 -13.78
N PHE A 274 -11.11 -5.40 -12.74
CA PHE A 274 -9.99 -6.35 -12.82
C PHE A 274 -10.42 -7.81 -12.52
N ARG A 275 -11.72 -8.10 -12.63
CA ARG A 275 -12.28 -9.43 -12.29
C ARG A 275 -11.67 -10.52 -13.17
N LYS A 276 -11.42 -10.23 -14.44
CA LYS A 276 -10.82 -11.18 -15.39
C LYS A 276 -9.38 -11.52 -14.98
N GLU A 277 -8.57 -10.51 -14.71
CA GLU A 277 -7.19 -10.64 -14.26
C GLU A 277 -7.12 -11.40 -12.92
N TYR A 278 -8.03 -11.12 -11.99
CA TYR A 278 -8.06 -11.78 -10.69
C TYR A 278 -8.62 -13.20 -10.72
N PHE A 279 -9.87 -13.40 -11.14
CA PHE A 279 -10.54 -14.71 -11.06
C PHE A 279 -10.19 -15.64 -12.20
N ASP A 280 -10.21 -15.13 -13.43
CA ASP A 280 -10.10 -15.99 -14.61
C ASP A 280 -8.62 -16.33 -14.89
N GLN A 281 -7.70 -15.41 -14.58
CA GLN A 281 -6.26 -15.60 -14.79
C GLN A 281 -5.47 -15.90 -13.50
N GLY A 282 -6.08 -15.71 -12.32
CA GLY A 282 -5.40 -15.99 -11.04
C GLY A 282 -4.23 -15.05 -10.74
N LEU A 283 -4.21 -13.84 -11.32
CA LEU A 283 -3.11 -12.91 -11.10
C LEU A 283 -3.14 -12.34 -9.67
N PRO A 284 -1.98 -12.16 -9.03
CA PRO A 284 -1.89 -11.72 -7.64
C PRO A 284 -2.30 -10.25 -7.47
N GLY A 285 -2.74 -9.89 -6.27
CA GLY A 285 -3.12 -8.52 -5.92
C GLY A 285 -4.55 -8.14 -6.31
N LEU A 286 -4.97 -6.99 -5.82
CA LEU A 286 -6.25 -6.34 -6.09
C LEU A 286 -5.99 -4.84 -6.31
N PRO A 287 -6.95 -4.06 -6.82
CA PRO A 287 -6.80 -2.60 -6.91
C PRO A 287 -6.48 -2.00 -5.55
N ASP A 288 -5.31 -1.40 -5.40
CA ASP A 288 -4.74 -1.00 -4.11
C ASP A 288 -4.26 0.47 -4.23
N GLY A 289 -3.04 0.79 -3.82
CA GLY A 289 -2.42 2.12 -3.94
C GLY A 289 -2.21 2.66 -5.36
N MET A 290 -2.17 3.98 -5.49
CA MET A 290 -1.98 4.65 -6.78
C MET A 290 -1.28 6.00 -6.65
N ASN A 291 -0.66 6.45 -7.74
CA ASN A 291 -0.11 7.78 -7.88
C ASN A 291 -0.37 8.33 -9.27
N ILE A 292 -0.14 9.62 -9.46
CA ILE A 292 -0.36 10.29 -10.75
C ILE A 292 0.85 11.13 -11.10
N ASP A 293 1.16 11.19 -12.39
CA ASP A 293 2.19 12.10 -12.88
C ASP A 293 1.63 13.50 -13.21
N LYS A 294 2.53 14.44 -13.51
CA LYS A 294 2.18 15.82 -13.87
C LYS A 294 1.38 15.95 -15.17
N GLN A 295 1.40 14.93 -16.03
CA GLN A 295 0.61 14.88 -17.26
C GLN A 295 -0.77 14.24 -17.05
N GLY A 296 -1.05 13.75 -15.84
CA GLY A 296 -2.31 13.10 -15.48
C GLY A 296 -2.36 11.61 -15.80
N ASN A 297 -1.24 10.97 -16.10
CA ASN A 297 -1.19 9.52 -16.24
C ASN A 297 -1.24 8.88 -14.85
N LEU A 298 -2.22 7.99 -14.65
CA LEU A 298 -2.45 7.28 -13.40
C LEU A 298 -1.60 5.99 -13.37
N PHE A 299 -0.83 5.82 -12.30
CA PHE A 299 -0.08 4.61 -11.97
C PHE A 299 -0.82 3.92 -10.83
N ALA A 300 -1.56 2.84 -11.11
CA ALA A 300 -2.41 2.18 -10.13
C ALA A 300 -2.07 0.70 -10.00
N SER A 301 -1.84 0.24 -8.77
CA SER A 301 -1.65 -1.19 -8.51
C SER A 301 -2.99 -1.89 -8.62
N ALA A 302 -2.97 -3.08 -9.22
CA ALA A 302 -4.12 -3.96 -9.35
C ALA A 302 -3.65 -5.40 -9.56
N SER A 303 -4.60 -6.29 -9.85
CA SER A 303 -4.30 -7.69 -10.14
C SER A 303 -3.31 -7.82 -11.30
N GLY A 304 -2.15 -8.41 -11.03
CA GLY A 304 -1.06 -8.60 -11.99
C GLY A 304 0.07 -7.57 -11.96
N GLY A 305 -0.09 -6.42 -11.27
CA GLY A 305 0.97 -5.42 -11.13
C GLY A 305 0.47 -3.97 -11.16
N LEU A 306 1.32 -3.06 -11.58
CA LEU A 306 1.06 -1.62 -11.65
C LEU A 306 0.69 -1.19 -13.07
N TYR A 307 -0.56 -0.82 -13.27
CA TYR A 307 -1.09 -0.37 -14.55
C TYR A 307 -0.87 1.13 -14.74
N ILE A 308 -0.60 1.54 -15.98
CA ILE A 308 -0.44 2.93 -16.36
C ILE A 308 -1.61 3.31 -17.26
N PHE A 309 -2.42 4.28 -16.86
CA PHE A 309 -3.55 4.80 -17.62
C PHE A 309 -3.31 6.25 -18.05
N ALA A 310 -3.66 6.57 -19.28
CA ALA A 310 -3.73 7.96 -19.74
C ALA A 310 -4.91 8.73 -19.08
N PRO A 311 -4.90 10.07 -19.11
CA PRO A 311 -6.00 10.89 -18.58
C PRO A 311 -7.39 10.61 -19.17
N ASP A 312 -7.42 10.09 -20.40
CA ASP A 312 -8.63 9.67 -21.12
C ASP A 312 -9.10 8.26 -20.75
N GLY A 313 -8.34 7.53 -19.91
CA GLY A 313 -8.64 6.18 -19.44
C GLY A 313 -8.02 5.05 -20.26
N GLU A 314 -7.28 5.34 -21.35
CA GLU A 314 -6.58 4.30 -22.11
C GLU A 314 -5.52 3.62 -21.22
N CYS A 315 -5.53 2.28 -21.17
CA CYS A 315 -4.48 1.52 -20.49
C CYS A 315 -3.24 1.42 -21.38
N LEU A 316 -2.15 2.07 -20.97
CA LEU A 316 -0.93 2.22 -21.77
C LEU A 316 0.05 1.06 -21.60
N GLY A 317 0.13 0.51 -20.38
CA GLY A 317 1.06 -0.56 -20.05
C GLY A 317 0.89 -1.11 -18.64
N LEU A 318 1.74 -2.07 -18.32
CA LEU A 318 1.77 -2.77 -17.04
C LEU A 318 3.23 -3.01 -16.61
N ILE A 319 3.56 -2.63 -15.38
CA ILE A 319 4.79 -3.05 -14.69
C ILE A 319 4.41 -4.23 -13.79
N ALA A 320 4.98 -5.41 -14.05
CA ALA A 320 4.77 -6.60 -13.25
C ALA A 320 6.06 -6.97 -12.50
N GLY A 321 5.92 -7.39 -11.24
CA GLY A 321 7.01 -7.99 -10.47
C GLY A 321 7.28 -9.44 -10.88
N GLU A 322 7.92 -10.20 -9.98
CA GLU A 322 8.08 -11.64 -10.18
C GLU A 322 6.72 -12.38 -10.22
N PRO A 323 6.63 -13.55 -10.88
CA PRO A 323 5.42 -14.35 -10.87
C PRO A 323 4.89 -14.59 -9.44
N GLY A 324 3.61 -14.28 -9.21
CA GLY A 324 2.97 -14.41 -7.90
C GLY A 324 3.20 -13.23 -6.95
N GLN A 325 4.02 -12.24 -7.30
CA GLN A 325 4.24 -11.04 -6.50
C GLN A 325 3.13 -10.01 -6.75
N ALA A 326 2.41 -9.62 -5.69
CA ALA A 326 1.51 -8.48 -5.74
C ALA A 326 2.29 -7.17 -5.57
N LEU A 327 1.83 -6.13 -6.26
CA LEU A 327 2.29 -4.75 -6.07
C LEU A 327 1.18 -4.04 -5.30
N SER A 328 1.51 -3.34 -4.22
CA SER A 328 0.52 -2.72 -3.32
C SER A 328 0.37 -1.24 -3.58
N ASN A 329 1.45 -0.47 -3.73
CA ASN A 329 1.40 0.98 -3.78
C ASN A 329 2.62 1.56 -4.54
N CYS A 330 2.62 2.86 -4.83
CA CYS A 330 3.74 3.53 -5.49
C CYS A 330 3.85 5.02 -5.18
N CYS A 331 5.05 5.57 -5.30
CA CYS A 331 5.28 7.00 -5.25
C CYS A 331 6.42 7.46 -6.14
N PHE A 332 6.39 8.74 -6.53
CA PHE A 332 7.50 9.37 -7.22
C PHE A 332 8.52 9.98 -6.26
N GLY A 333 9.80 9.86 -6.60
CA GLY A 333 10.91 10.46 -5.89
C GLY A 333 12.08 10.77 -6.82
N GLU A 334 13.25 11.08 -6.24
CA GLU A 334 14.48 11.42 -7.00
C GLU A 334 14.24 12.45 -8.11
N GLN A 335 13.78 13.63 -7.70
CA GLN A 335 13.37 14.73 -8.58
C GLN A 335 12.11 14.44 -9.43
N GLY A 336 11.36 13.40 -9.08
CA GLY A 336 10.11 13.00 -9.72
C GLY A 336 10.27 11.99 -10.86
N GLN A 337 11.50 11.60 -11.20
CA GLN A 337 11.81 10.71 -12.34
C GLN A 337 12.00 9.25 -11.94
N THR A 338 11.77 8.92 -10.67
CA THR A 338 11.82 7.55 -10.16
C THR A 338 10.50 7.19 -9.56
N LEU A 339 9.95 6.08 -10.01
CA LEU A 339 8.83 5.41 -9.40
C LEU A 339 9.35 4.37 -8.41
N PHE A 340 9.03 4.56 -7.14
CA PHE A 340 9.21 3.57 -6.09
C PHE A 340 7.90 2.79 -5.92
N ILE A 341 7.99 1.47 -5.85
CA ILE A 341 6.81 0.59 -5.84
C ILE A 341 6.94 -0.36 -4.65
N SER A 342 5.91 -0.46 -3.82
CA SER A 342 5.82 -1.51 -2.81
C SER A 342 5.29 -2.80 -3.44
N ALA A 343 5.98 -3.91 -3.20
CA ALA A 343 5.74 -5.19 -3.86
C ALA A 343 5.90 -6.38 -2.90
N CYS A 344 4.85 -6.68 -2.14
CA CYS A 344 4.82 -7.68 -1.07
C CYS A 344 5.99 -7.51 -0.07
N HIS A 345 7.04 -8.30 -0.23
CA HIS A 345 8.18 -8.34 0.68
C HIS A 345 9.31 -7.39 0.28
N ASN A 346 9.11 -6.63 -0.80
CA ASN A 346 10.13 -5.82 -1.44
C ASN A 346 9.69 -4.36 -1.65
N ILE A 347 10.67 -3.49 -1.89
CA ILE A 347 10.49 -2.19 -2.55
C ILE A 347 11.24 -2.23 -3.88
N LEU A 348 10.57 -1.83 -4.95
CA LEU A 348 11.14 -1.74 -6.29
C LEU A 348 11.40 -0.28 -6.66
N ARG A 349 12.35 -0.06 -7.57
CA ARG A 349 12.72 1.24 -8.11
C ARG A 349 12.77 1.14 -9.63
N VAL A 350 12.06 2.03 -10.31
CA VAL A 350 11.96 2.09 -11.77
C VAL A 350 12.16 3.53 -12.23
N ARG A 351 13.06 3.77 -13.18
CA ARG A 351 13.21 5.10 -13.79
C ARG A 351 12.09 5.38 -14.79
N THR A 352 11.57 6.60 -14.78
CA THR A 352 10.51 7.05 -15.69
C THR A 352 11.01 8.18 -16.58
N LYS A 353 10.35 8.37 -17.73
CA LYS A 353 10.50 9.57 -18.58
C LYS A 353 9.56 10.69 -18.15
N THR A 354 8.51 10.33 -17.40
CA THR A 354 7.56 11.27 -16.78
C THR A 354 8.03 11.76 -15.39
N PHE A 355 7.33 12.76 -14.86
CA PHE A 355 7.55 13.38 -13.56
C PHE A 355 6.31 13.32 -12.69
N GLY A 356 6.45 12.80 -11.47
CA GLY A 356 5.44 12.89 -10.41
C GLY A 356 5.25 14.26 -9.78
#